data_AF-A0AAV0WXK4-F1
#
_entry.id   AF-A0AAV0WXK4-F1
#
_cell.length_a   1.000
_cell.length_b   1.000
_cell.length_c   1.000
_cell.angle_alpha   90.00
_cell.angle_beta   90.00
_cell.angle_gamma   90.00
#
_symmetry.space_group_name_H-M   'P 1'
#
loop_
_entity.id
_entity.type
_entity.pdbx_description
1 polymer ?
#
loop_
_entity_poly.entity_id
_entity_poly.type
_entity_poly.pdbx_seq_one_letter_code
_entity_poly.pdbx_strand_id
1 'polypeptide(L)' 'MNKKRDRWDICRTCGNTADVEIFGRDGVTLQLEEKINTYLPITVSKDDNLPLKLCNLCISRLENCHNLIVSTIEMNKH' A
#
# COMPACT_ATOMS: atom_id res chain seq x y z
N MET A 1 1.33 22.72 -17.26
CA MET A 1 2.69 22.21 -16.94
C MET A 1 2.65 20.70 -17.03
N ASN A 2 3.11 20.11 -18.14
CA ASN A 2 3.04 18.66 -18.37
C ASN A 2 4.17 17.96 -17.61
N LYS A 3 3.89 17.48 -16.38
CA LYS A 3 4.80 16.56 -15.69
C LYS A 3 4.96 15.31 -16.57
N LYS A 4 6.17 15.07 -17.06
CA LYS A 4 6.52 13.78 -17.67
C LYS A 4 6.27 12.70 -16.61
N ARG A 5 5.50 11.66 -16.94
CA ARG A 5 5.28 10.53 -16.03
C ARG A 5 6.61 9.86 -15.80
N ASP A 6 7.01 9.78 -14.55
CA ASP A 6 8.18 9.02 -14.14
C ASP A 6 7.83 7.53 -14.35
N ARG A 7 8.78 6.69 -14.78
CA ARG A 7 8.57 5.24 -14.90
C ARG A 7 8.21 4.61 -13.53
N TRP A 8 8.47 5.33 -12.44
CA TRP A 8 8.15 4.95 -11.07
C TRP A 8 6.75 5.43 -10.61
N ASP A 9 5.94 6.04 -11.49
CA ASP A 9 4.52 6.36 -11.25
C ASP A 9 3.60 5.13 -11.41
N ILE A 10 4.07 3.95 -10.96
CA ILE A 10 3.34 2.69 -11.05
C ILE A 10 3.12 2.09 -9.66
N CYS A 11 2.04 1.35 -9.54
CA CYS A 11 1.59 0.71 -8.31
C CYS A 11 2.47 -0.48 -8.00
N ARG A 12 3.05 -0.49 -6.80
CA ARG A 12 3.92 -1.54 -6.28
C ARG A 12 3.29 -2.93 -6.28
N THR A 13 1.96 -3.01 -6.25
CA THR A 13 1.22 -4.27 -6.14
C THR A 13 0.61 -4.74 -7.47
N CYS A 14 0.06 -3.83 -8.30
CA CYS A 14 -0.64 -4.22 -9.53
C CYS A 14 -0.05 -3.64 -10.82
N GLY A 15 0.98 -2.81 -10.76
CA GLY A 15 1.66 -2.23 -11.93
C GLY A 15 0.88 -1.12 -12.67
N ASN A 16 -0.37 -0.81 -12.29
CA ASN A 16 -1.13 0.31 -12.85
C ASN A 16 -0.59 1.67 -12.37
N THR A 17 -1.00 2.77 -12.98
CA THR A 17 -0.63 4.13 -12.53
C THR A 17 -0.93 4.34 -11.04
N ALA A 18 0.00 4.95 -10.31
CA ALA A 18 -0.12 5.21 -8.89
C ALA A 18 0.42 6.59 -8.51
N ASP A 19 -0.30 7.25 -7.60
CA ASP A 19 0.03 8.60 -7.14
C ASP A 19 0.29 8.69 -5.63
N VAL A 20 -0.10 7.67 -4.84
CA VAL A 20 0.06 7.68 -3.37
C VAL A 20 1.40 7.07 -3.01
N GLU A 21 2.27 7.85 -2.39
CA GLU A 21 3.56 7.37 -1.88
C GLU A 21 3.38 6.50 -0.63
N ILE A 22 3.96 5.30 -0.62
CA ILE A 22 3.90 4.35 0.52
C ILE A 22 4.48 4.99 1.77
N PHE A 23 5.57 5.74 1.62
CA PHE A 23 6.30 6.40 2.71
C PHE A 23 6.04 7.91 2.78
N GLY A 24 5.12 8.43 1.96
CA GLY A 24 4.67 9.82 2.03
C GLY A 24 3.61 10.02 3.11
N ARG A 25 3.10 11.25 3.23
CA ARG A 25 2.13 11.62 4.28
C ARG A 25 0.92 10.69 4.34
N ASP A 26 0.28 10.46 3.20
CA ASP A 26 -0.94 9.66 3.13
C ASP A 26 -0.63 8.19 3.42
N GLY A 27 0.48 7.67 2.89
CA GLY A 27 0.90 6.30 3.12
C GLY A 27 1.27 6.01 4.57
N VAL A 28 1.92 6.96 5.25
CA VAL A 28 2.19 6.87 6.69
C VAL A 28 0.90 6.91 7.50
N THR A 29 -0.03 7.81 7.15
CA THR A 29 -1.35 7.92 7.82
C THR A 29 -2.15 6.63 7.70
N LEU A 30 -2.08 5.97 6.54
CA LEU A 30 -2.77 4.71 6.27
C LEU A 30 -1.97 3.47 6.71
N GLN A 31 -0.75 3.64 7.25
CA GLN A 31 0.16 2.56 7.65
C GLN A 31 0.43 1.56 6.52
N LEU A 32 0.66 2.05 5.31
CA LEU A 32 0.76 1.20 4.12
C LEU A 32 1.93 0.21 4.20
N GLU A 33 3.11 0.63 4.67
CA GLU A 33 4.27 -0.26 4.86
C GLU A 33 3.93 -1.47 5.74
N GLU A 34 3.39 -1.21 6.93
CA GLU A 34 3.05 -2.25 7.91
C GLU A 34 2.01 -3.22 7.35
N LYS A 35 0.93 -2.70 6.76
CA LYS A 35 -0.14 -3.53 6.19
C LYS A 35 0.35 -4.37 5.01
N ILE A 36 1.18 -3.81 4.12
CA ILE A 36 1.76 -4.55 3.00
C ILE A 36 2.62 -5.70 3.53
N ASN A 37 3.57 -5.38 4.41
CA ASN A 37 4.54 -6.34 4.93
C ASN A 37 3.88 -7.42 5.82
N THR A 38 2.71 -7.14 6.38
CA THR A 38 1.95 -8.08 7.21
C THR A 38 1.04 -8.99 6.39
N TYR A 39 0.35 -8.46 5.38
CA TYR A 39 -0.76 -9.17 4.72
C TYR A 39 -0.45 -9.68 3.30
N LEU A 40 0.55 -9.11 2.62
CA LEU A 40 0.85 -9.47 1.24
C LEU A 40 2.11 -10.34 1.17
N PRO A 41 2.25 -11.20 0.14
CA PRO A 41 3.45 -12.00 -0.08
C PRO A 41 4.59 -11.19 -0.71
N ILE A 42 4.71 -9.91 -0.34
CA ILE A 42 5.78 -9.01 -0.77
C ILE A 42 6.25 -8.19 0.43
N THR A 43 7.47 -7.67 0.35
CA THR A 43 8.01 -6.73 1.33
C THR A 43 8.35 -5.42 0.64
N VAL A 44 8.11 -4.31 1.34
CA VAL A 44 8.50 -2.97 0.93
C VAL A 44 9.38 -2.34 2.00
N SER A 45 10.40 -1.62 1.53
CA SER A 45 11.30 -0.80 2.35
C SER A 45 11.50 0.56 1.69
N LYS A 46 11.85 1.59 2.49
CA LYS A 46 12.24 2.92 1.98
C LYS A 46 13.45 2.86 1.05
N ASP A 47 14.29 1.84 1.23
CA ASP A 47 15.52 1.63 0.45
C ASP A 47 15.28 0.82 -0.84
N ASP A 48 14.02 0.49 -1.16
CA ASP A 48 13.69 -0.24 -2.39
C ASP A 48 14.02 0.59 -3.63
N ASN A 49 14.74 -0.02 -4.58
CA ASN A 49 14.94 0.53 -5.93
C ASN A 49 13.69 0.40 -6.84
N LEU A 50 12.56 0.02 -6.26
CA LEU A 50 11.32 -0.35 -6.93
C LEU A 50 10.25 0.74 -6.69
N PRO A 51 9.09 0.68 -7.36
CA PRO A 51 8.08 1.74 -7.23
C PRO A 51 7.60 1.89 -5.78
N LEU A 52 7.76 3.10 -5.22
CA LEU A 52 7.38 3.41 -3.83
C LEU A 52 5.95 3.96 -3.73
N LYS A 53 5.06 3.54 -4.63
CA LYS A 53 3.70 4.07 -4.77
C LYS A 53 2.63 2.99 -4.83
N LEU A 54 1.42 3.34 -4.42
CA LEU A 54 0.22 2.53 -4.49
C LEU A 54 -0.91 3.29 -5.21
N CYS A 55 -1.74 2.56 -5.94
CA CYS A 55 -2.98 3.10 -6.48
C CYS A 55 -4.14 2.93 -5.48
N ASN A 56 -5.14 3.79 -5.57
CA ASN A 56 -6.29 3.80 -4.64
C ASN A 56 -7.05 2.47 -4.60
N LEU A 57 -7.12 1.74 -5.72
CA LEU A 57 -7.77 0.43 -5.76
C LEU A 57 -7.03 -0.59 -4.89
N CYS A 58 -5.70 -0.62 -4.94
CA CYS A 58 -4.92 -1.53 -4.11
C CYS A 58 -4.91 -1.11 -2.65
N ILE A 59 -4.95 0.20 -2.35
CA ILE A 59 -5.15 0.71 -0.98
C ILE A 59 -6.49 0.22 -0.43
N SER A 60 -7.59 0.40 -1.17
CA SER A 60 -8.91 -0.05 -0.72
C SER A 60 -8.96 -1.57 -0.47
N ARG A 61 -8.32 -2.37 -1.33
CA ARG A 61 -8.21 -3.84 -1.11
C ARG A 61 -7.42 -4.16 0.15
N LEU A 62 -6.31 -3.45 0.37
CA LEU A 62 -5.46 -3.65 1.55
C LEU A 62 -6.21 -3.30 2.85
N GLU A 63 -6.95 -2.19 2.86
CA GLU A 63 -7.81 -1.80 3.99
C GLU A 63 -8.91 -2.83 4.26
N ASN A 64 -9.56 -3.35 3.21
CA ASN A 64 -10.57 -4.40 3.37
C ASN A 64 -9.97 -5.69 3.96
N CYS A 65 -8.77 -6.09 3.53
CA CYS A 65 -8.04 -7.21 4.11
C CYS A 65 -7.72 -6.96 5.60
N HIS A 66 -7.19 -5.77 5.92
CA HIS A 66 -6.89 -5.37 7.29
C HIS A 66 -8.13 -5.44 8.19
N ASN A 67 -9.23 -4.81 7.78
CA ASN A 67 -10.47 -4.77 8.54
C ASN A 67 -11.05 -6.17 8.78
N LEU A 68 -11.01 -7.04 7.77
CA LEU A 68 -11.46 -8.42 7.91
C LEU A 68 -10.61 -9.19 8.93
N ILE A 69 -9.29 -9.06 8.87
CA ILE A 69 -8.36 -9.74 9.78
C ILE A 69 -8.54 -9.25 11.21
N VAL A 70 -8.57 -7.93 11.42
CA VAL A 70 -8.80 -7.33 12.76
C VAL A 70 -10.15 -7.78 13.33
N SER A 71 -11.22 -7.74 12.54
CA SER A 71 -12.56 -8.13 13.00
C SER A 71 -12.62 -9.61 13.44
N THR A 72 -11.94 -10.50 12.71
CA THR A 72 -11.90 -11.94 13.06
C THR A 72 -11.04 -12.22 14.29
N ILE A 73 -9.94 -11.47 14.48
CA ILE A 73 -9.13 -11.54 15.70
C ILE A 73 -9.93 -11.05 16.91
N GLU A 74 -10.69 -9.96 16.77
CA GLU A 74 -11.51 -9.41 17.85
C GLU A 74 -12.66 -10.33 18.23
N MET A 75 -13.33 -10.94 17.26
CA MET A 75 -14.40 -11.92 17.52
C MET A 75 -13.91 -13.12 18.34
N ASN A 76 -12.67 -13.59 18.11
CA ASN A 76 -12.10 -14.72 18.83
C ASN A 76 -11.65 -14.40 20.27
N LYS A 77 -11.80 -13.16 20.74
CA LYS A 77 -11.49 -12.77 22.12
C LYS A 77 -12.66 -12.98 23.09
N HIS A 78 -13.83 -13.37 22.58
CA HIS A 78 -15.02 -13.70 23.35
C HIS A 78 -15.22 -15.22 23.44
#